data_AF-A0AA88HJL8-F1
#
_entry.id   AF-A0AA88HJL8-F1
#
_cell.length_a   1.000
_cell.length_b   1.000
_cell.length_c   1.000
_cell.angle_alpha   90.00
_cell.angle_beta   90.00
_cell.angle_gamma   90.00
#
_symmetry.space_group_name_H-M   'P 1'
#
loop_
_entity.id
_entity.type
_entity.pdbx_description
1 polymer ?
#
loop_
_entity_poly.entity_id
_entity_poly.type
_entity_poly.pdbx_seq_one_letter_code
_entity_poly.pdbx_strand_id
1 'polypeptide(L)'
;MNEEASDHAIIFANETHQSNLLKTDCTETELSNTIVSSAEKTTRQKEEDAENQKNETSFQNDEKRSISNNLMRHLIVQTSKHQTIHTGEKPFKCDKCKYSSNWKNALAIHMSTQSSEKPFKCDVRKRSFNQKSKLAIHMRIHTGEKPFKCDVCKHSFNQKGNLAIHIRTHTGEKSFNCDVCT
;
A
#
# COMPACT_ATOMS: atom_id res chain seq x y z
N MET A 1 -43.84 -53.32 83.76
CA MET A 1 -43.46 -54.41 82.86
C MET A 1 -42.98 -53.76 81.56
N ASN A 2 -41.66 -53.63 81.28
CA ASN A 2 -40.86 -54.38 80.26
C ASN A 2 -41.64 -54.67 78.95
N GLU A 3 -41.25 -54.27 77.74
CA GLU A 3 -39.96 -54.23 77.01
C GLU A 3 -39.96 -53.06 76.02
N GLU A 4 -38.91 -52.21 75.93
CA GLU A 4 -38.64 -51.37 74.73
C GLU A 4 -37.28 -50.60 74.78
N ALA A 5 -36.34 -51.02 75.64
CA ALA A 5 -35.01 -50.36 75.73
C ALA A 5 -34.03 -50.81 74.63
N SER A 6 -34.42 -51.74 73.76
CA SER A 6 -33.58 -52.26 72.66
C SER A 6 -33.73 -51.48 71.35
N ASP A 7 -34.88 -50.84 71.12
CA ASP A 7 -35.17 -50.17 69.85
C ASP A 7 -34.53 -48.78 69.76
N HIS A 8 -34.34 -48.09 70.89
CA HIS A 8 -33.71 -46.78 70.92
C HIS A 8 -32.22 -46.78 70.49
N ALA A 9 -31.48 -47.88 70.72
CA ALA A 9 -30.08 -47.99 70.34
C ALA A 9 -29.88 -48.27 68.84
N ILE A 10 -30.80 -49.00 68.22
CA ILE A 10 -30.78 -49.32 66.78
C ILE A 10 -31.23 -48.10 65.96
N ILE A 11 -32.22 -47.35 66.45
CA ILE A 11 -32.69 -46.13 65.80
C ILE A 11 -31.58 -45.07 65.76
N PHE A 12 -30.85 -44.86 66.87
CA PHE A 12 -29.83 -43.82 66.95
C PHE A 12 -28.63 -44.07 66.02
N ALA A 13 -28.23 -45.33 65.82
CA ALA A 13 -27.16 -45.72 64.89
C ALA A 13 -27.57 -45.56 63.41
N ASN A 14 -28.85 -45.80 63.09
CA ASN A 14 -29.37 -45.66 61.73
C ASN A 14 -29.56 -44.19 61.34
N GLU A 15 -30.00 -43.34 62.28
CA GLU A 15 -30.14 -41.89 62.08
C GLU A 15 -28.78 -41.18 61.94
N THR A 16 -27.74 -41.63 62.66
CA THR A 16 -26.38 -41.09 62.49
C THR A 16 -25.72 -41.54 61.18
N HIS A 17 -26.04 -42.74 60.66
CA HIS A 17 -25.57 -43.19 59.35
C HIS A 17 -26.30 -42.48 58.19
N GLN A 18 -27.63 -42.30 58.28
CA GLN A 18 -28.41 -41.54 57.29
C GLN A 18 -28.06 -40.04 57.28
N SER A 19 -27.86 -39.41 58.43
CA SER A 19 -27.53 -37.97 58.49
C SER A 19 -26.11 -37.64 58.01
N ASN A 20 -25.18 -38.61 58.06
CA ASN A 20 -23.84 -38.44 57.47
C ASN A 20 -23.83 -38.70 55.94
N LEU A 21 -24.64 -39.63 55.42
CA LEU A 21 -24.84 -39.82 53.98
C LEU A 21 -25.50 -38.61 53.31
N LEU A 22 -26.48 -37.97 53.94
CA LEU A 22 -27.17 -36.79 53.40
C LEU A 22 -26.33 -35.49 53.44
N LYS A 23 -25.31 -35.39 54.32
CA LYS A 23 -24.46 -34.20 54.42
C LYS A 23 -23.33 -34.18 53.39
N THR A 24 -22.86 -35.34 52.93
CA THR A 24 -21.85 -35.45 51.88
C THR A 24 -22.42 -35.16 50.48
N ASP A 25 -23.67 -35.53 50.23
CA ASP A 25 -24.35 -35.33 48.93
C ASP A 25 -24.70 -33.86 48.62
N CYS A 26 -25.02 -33.05 49.64
CA CYS A 26 -25.49 -31.67 49.46
C CYS A 26 -24.36 -30.69 49.08
N THR A 27 -23.13 -30.93 49.53
CA THR A 27 -21.97 -30.08 49.20
C THR A 27 -21.36 -30.41 47.83
N GLU A 28 -21.49 -31.66 47.39
CA GLU A 28 -20.98 -32.13 46.10
C GLU A 28 -21.88 -31.66 44.94
N THR A 29 -23.18 -31.55 45.17
CA THR A 29 -24.16 -30.97 44.22
C THR A 29 -24.02 -29.46 44.04
N GLU A 30 -23.80 -28.69 45.11
CA GLU A 30 -23.56 -27.23 45.01
C GLU A 30 -22.23 -26.90 44.31
N LEU A 31 -21.17 -27.66 44.61
CA LEU A 31 -19.88 -27.53 43.93
C LEU A 31 -19.99 -27.91 42.45
N SER A 32 -20.69 -29.00 42.13
CA SER A 32 -20.96 -29.43 40.76
C SER A 32 -21.74 -28.38 39.97
N ASN A 33 -22.80 -27.80 40.55
CA ASN A 33 -23.58 -26.75 39.90
C ASN A 33 -22.77 -25.48 39.64
N THR A 34 -21.88 -25.09 40.56
CA THR A 34 -20.98 -23.93 40.42
C THR A 34 -19.94 -24.15 39.33
N ILE A 35 -19.39 -25.36 39.23
CA ILE A 35 -18.45 -25.75 38.18
C ILE A 35 -19.14 -25.75 36.81
N VAL A 36 -20.36 -26.29 36.70
CA VAL A 36 -21.15 -26.28 35.48
C VAL A 36 -21.45 -24.85 35.04
N SER A 37 -21.92 -23.98 35.94
CA SER A 37 -22.18 -22.57 35.61
C SER A 37 -20.92 -21.79 35.19
N SER A 38 -19.79 -22.04 35.85
CA SER A 38 -18.50 -21.44 35.47
C SER A 38 -18.02 -21.96 34.12
N ALA A 39 -18.21 -23.26 33.83
CA ALA A 39 -17.88 -23.87 32.56
C ALA A 39 -18.75 -23.33 31.41
N GLU A 40 -20.05 -23.15 31.63
CA GLU A 40 -21.00 -22.54 30.69
C GLU A 40 -20.68 -21.07 30.38
N LYS A 41 -20.35 -20.27 31.40
CA LYS A 41 -19.88 -18.88 31.20
C LYS A 41 -18.58 -18.84 30.40
N THR A 42 -17.66 -19.73 30.72
CA THR A 42 -16.37 -19.83 30.01
C THR A 42 -16.56 -20.30 28.57
N THR A 43 -17.53 -21.18 28.29
CA THR A 43 -17.86 -21.60 26.91
C THR A 43 -18.52 -20.48 26.13
N ARG A 44 -19.51 -19.77 26.70
CA ARG A 44 -20.12 -18.60 26.06
C ARG A 44 -19.11 -17.50 25.76
N GLN A 45 -18.21 -17.19 26.70
CA GLN A 45 -17.15 -16.21 26.46
C GLN A 45 -16.22 -16.64 25.32
N LYS A 46 -15.83 -17.92 25.27
CA LYS A 46 -15.01 -18.46 24.17
C LYS A 46 -15.73 -18.40 22.81
N GLU A 47 -17.04 -18.59 22.79
CA GLU A 47 -17.85 -18.49 21.57
C GLU A 47 -17.95 -17.04 21.07
N GLU A 48 -18.21 -16.08 21.97
CA GLU A 48 -18.22 -14.64 21.65
C GLU A 48 -16.83 -14.14 21.20
N ASP A 49 -15.76 -14.56 21.88
CA ASP A 49 -14.38 -14.22 21.50
C ASP A 49 -14.03 -14.80 20.12
N ALA A 50 -14.47 -16.03 19.83
CA ALA A 50 -14.27 -16.67 18.53
C ALA A 50 -15.10 -15.99 17.41
N GLU A 51 -16.30 -15.51 17.70
CA GLU A 51 -17.13 -14.77 16.75
C GLU A 51 -16.59 -13.38 16.47
N ASN A 52 -16.13 -12.66 17.50
CA ASN A 52 -15.44 -11.39 17.36
C ASN A 52 -14.15 -11.54 16.53
N GLN A 53 -13.37 -12.59 16.78
CA GLN A 53 -12.16 -12.89 16.00
C GLN A 53 -12.50 -13.23 14.53
N LYS A 54 -13.59 -13.96 14.27
CA LYS A 54 -14.08 -14.22 12.90
C LYS A 54 -14.52 -12.94 12.19
N ASN A 55 -15.20 -12.04 12.89
CA ASN A 55 -15.66 -10.77 12.32
C ASN A 55 -14.48 -9.83 12.01
N GLU A 56 -13.51 -9.73 12.91
CA GLU A 56 -12.30 -8.92 12.70
C GLU A 56 -11.44 -9.46 11.54
N THR A 57 -11.28 -10.78 11.47
CA THR A 57 -10.58 -11.42 10.34
C THR A 57 -11.34 -11.25 9.02
N SER A 58 -12.67 -11.30 9.01
CA SER A 58 -13.49 -11.00 7.84
C SER A 58 -13.27 -9.56 7.35
N PHE A 59 -13.32 -8.59 8.26
CA PHE A 59 -13.12 -7.17 7.94
C PHE A 59 -11.72 -6.91 7.37
N GLN A 60 -10.68 -7.47 8.00
CA GLN A 60 -9.31 -7.36 7.52
C GLN A 60 -9.12 -8.03 6.14
N ASN A 61 -9.84 -9.12 5.87
CA ASN A 61 -9.80 -9.79 4.57
C ASN A 61 -10.50 -8.95 3.48
N ASP A 62 -11.62 -8.31 3.79
CA ASP A 62 -12.32 -7.41 2.88
C ASP A 62 -11.50 -6.16 2.56
N GLU A 63 -10.82 -5.58 3.56
CA GLU A 63 -9.92 -4.46 3.36
C GLU A 63 -8.73 -4.84 2.46
N LYS A 64 -8.07 -5.97 2.73
CA LYS A 64 -6.99 -6.50 1.89
C LYS A 64 -7.46 -6.75 0.45
N ARG A 65 -8.67 -7.29 0.28
CA ARG A 65 -9.29 -7.51 -1.04
C ARG A 65 -9.55 -6.20 -1.78
N SER A 66 -10.04 -5.18 -1.08
CA SER A 66 -10.25 -3.85 -1.63
C SER A 66 -8.95 -3.20 -2.10
N ILE A 67 -7.91 -3.26 -1.27
CA ILE A 67 -6.56 -2.74 -1.60
C ILE A 67 -5.99 -3.45 -2.84
N SER A 68 -6.08 -4.78 -2.87
CA SER A 68 -5.61 -5.58 -4.01
C SER A 68 -6.32 -5.22 -5.32
N ASN A 69 -7.64 -5.06 -5.29
CA ASN A 69 -8.43 -4.66 -6.45
C ASN A 69 -8.06 -3.26 -6.97
N ASN A 70 -7.83 -2.31 -6.05
CA ASN A 70 -7.40 -0.96 -6.40
C ASN A 70 -5.99 -0.96 -7.02
N LEU A 71 -5.07 -1.75 -6.47
CA LEU A 71 -3.74 -1.95 -7.04
C LEU A 71 -3.81 -2.56 -8.43
N MET A 72 -4.61 -3.61 -8.62
CA MET A 72 -4.81 -4.25 -9.94
C MET A 72 -5.38 -3.27 -10.96
N ARG A 73 -6.40 -2.48 -10.59
CA ARG A 73 -6.94 -1.43 -11.48
C ARG A 73 -5.88 -0.39 -11.82
N HIS A 74 -5.10 0.07 -10.85
CA HIS A 74 -4.01 1.02 -11.10
C HIS A 74 -2.99 0.44 -12.08
N LEU A 75 -2.54 -0.79 -11.86
CA LEU A 75 -1.56 -1.46 -12.73
C LEU A 75 -2.09 -1.64 -14.15
N ILE A 76 -3.34 -2.09 -14.31
CA ILE A 76 -4.00 -2.23 -15.64
C ILE A 76 -4.01 -0.89 -16.38
N VAL A 77 -4.32 0.22 -15.70
CA VAL A 77 -4.32 1.55 -16.32
C VAL A 77 -2.89 1.99 -16.70
N GLN A 78 -1.90 1.71 -15.86
CA GLN A 78 -0.50 2.03 -16.18
C GLN A 78 0.01 1.22 -17.38
N THR A 79 -0.26 -0.09 -17.41
CA THR A 79 0.17 -0.98 -18.50
C THR A 79 -0.54 -0.65 -19.81
N SER A 80 -1.85 -0.36 -19.77
CA SER A 80 -2.61 0.08 -20.96
C SER A 80 -2.05 1.39 -21.54
N LYS A 81 -1.76 2.40 -20.70
CA LYS A 81 -1.12 3.64 -21.15
C LYS A 81 0.27 3.40 -21.71
N HIS A 82 1.05 2.51 -21.10
CA HIS A 82 2.39 2.13 -21.57
C HIS A 82 2.33 1.40 -22.92
N GLN A 83 1.34 0.53 -23.13
CA GLN A 83 1.17 -0.26 -24.35
C GLN A 83 1.08 0.60 -25.62
N THR A 84 0.58 1.83 -25.51
CA THR A 84 0.54 2.80 -26.63
C THR A 84 1.92 3.08 -27.24
N ILE A 85 3.01 2.87 -26.49
CA ILE A 85 4.39 3.02 -26.99
C ILE A 85 4.74 1.88 -27.96
N HIS A 86 4.30 0.66 -27.65
CA HIS A 86 4.56 -0.52 -28.49
C HIS A 86 3.67 -0.55 -29.73
N THR A 87 2.41 -0.17 -29.60
CA THR A 87 1.46 -0.15 -30.74
C THR A 87 1.66 1.06 -31.65
N GLY A 88 2.35 2.09 -31.17
CA GLY A 88 2.51 3.36 -31.89
C GLY A 88 1.22 4.19 -31.99
N GLU A 89 0.18 3.81 -31.27
CA GLU A 89 -1.09 4.53 -31.26
C GLU A 89 -0.91 5.95 -30.72
N LYS A 90 -1.43 6.94 -31.45
CA LYS A 90 -1.34 8.37 -31.08
C LYS A 90 -2.74 8.99 -31.06
N PRO A 91 -3.52 8.76 -30.00
CA PRO A 91 -4.92 9.21 -29.93
C PRO A 91 -5.06 10.74 -29.90
N PHE A 92 -4.05 11.45 -29.38
CA PHE A 92 -4.10 12.89 -29.18
C PHE A 92 -3.53 13.61 -30.39
N LYS A 93 -4.40 14.19 -31.23
CA LYS A 93 -4.05 14.87 -32.48
C LYS A 93 -4.13 16.39 -32.33
N CYS A 94 -3.25 17.10 -33.01
CA CYS A 94 -3.33 18.56 -33.15
C CYS A 94 -4.26 18.92 -34.31
N ASP A 95 -5.18 19.86 -34.10
CA ASP A 95 -6.09 20.32 -35.16
C ASP A 95 -5.42 21.27 -36.16
N LYS A 96 -4.29 21.88 -35.77
CA LYS A 96 -3.59 22.90 -36.56
C LYS A 96 -2.44 22.34 -37.41
N CYS A 97 -1.99 21.12 -37.14
CA CYS A 97 -0.89 20.50 -37.90
C CYS A 97 -0.93 18.97 -37.80
N LYS A 98 -0.07 18.26 -38.54
CA LYS A 98 -0.02 16.79 -38.56
C LYS A 98 0.55 16.15 -37.27
N TYR A 99 0.86 16.95 -36.24
CA TYR A 99 1.41 16.43 -34.99
C TYR A 99 0.37 15.59 -34.24
N SER A 100 0.81 14.44 -33.74
CA SER A 100 0.02 13.55 -32.88
C SER A 100 0.90 12.93 -31.80
N SER A 101 0.30 12.61 -30.66
CA SER A 101 0.98 12.05 -29.50
C SER A 101 0.13 10.98 -28.81
N ASN A 102 0.79 10.09 -28.09
CA ASN A 102 0.17 9.07 -27.25
C ASN A 102 -0.19 9.57 -25.84
N TRP A 103 0.26 10.78 -25.46
CA TRP A 103 -0.04 11.39 -24.17
C TRP A 103 -0.69 12.77 -24.31
N LYS A 104 -1.74 13.02 -23.53
CA LYS A 104 -2.47 14.30 -23.52
C LYS A 104 -1.58 15.51 -23.20
N ASN A 105 -0.67 15.37 -22.24
CA ASN A 105 0.25 16.45 -21.86
C ASN A 105 1.25 16.80 -22.98
N ALA A 106 1.67 15.83 -23.80
CA ALA A 106 2.53 16.08 -24.94
C ALA A 106 1.81 16.93 -26.00
N LEU A 107 0.53 16.65 -26.28
CA LEU A 107 -0.30 17.52 -27.12
C LEU A 107 -0.46 18.91 -26.52
N ALA A 108 -0.74 19.04 -25.21
CA ALA A 108 -0.88 20.36 -24.57
C ALA A 108 0.41 21.20 -24.67
N ILE A 109 1.57 20.58 -24.43
CA ILE A 109 2.88 21.22 -24.63
C ILE A 109 3.07 21.61 -26.09
N HIS A 110 2.72 20.74 -27.04
CA HIS A 110 2.79 21.07 -28.46
C HIS A 110 1.93 22.30 -28.79
N MET A 111 0.67 22.36 -28.33
CA MET A 111 -0.21 23.50 -28.57
C MET A 111 0.37 24.80 -28.00
N SER A 112 1.01 24.76 -26.82
CA SER A 112 1.68 25.94 -26.24
C SER A 112 2.80 26.52 -27.11
N THR A 113 3.45 25.68 -27.93
CA THR A 113 4.48 26.16 -28.89
C THR A 113 3.86 26.91 -30.05
N GLN A 114 2.63 26.59 -30.42
CA GLN A 114 1.89 27.25 -31.50
C GLN A 114 1.23 28.57 -31.03
N SER A 115 0.82 28.67 -29.76
CA SER A 115 0.22 29.87 -29.19
C SER A 115 1.21 30.89 -28.62
N SER A 116 2.52 30.60 -28.65
CA SER A 116 3.56 31.38 -27.97
C SER A 116 3.35 31.57 -26.46
N GLU A 117 2.51 30.74 -25.84
CA GLU A 117 2.21 30.81 -24.42
C GLU A 117 3.40 30.28 -23.59
N LYS A 118 3.94 31.14 -22.72
CA LYS A 118 5.12 30.84 -21.89
C LYS A 118 4.85 31.24 -20.44
N PRO A 119 4.06 30.44 -19.69
CA PRO A 119 3.62 30.82 -18.35
C PRO A 119 4.75 30.79 -17.32
N PHE A 120 5.83 30.04 -17.57
CA PHE A 120 6.92 29.88 -16.62
C PHE A 120 8.00 30.94 -16.85
N LYS A 121 8.00 32.00 -16.04
CA LYS A 121 8.94 33.13 -16.16
C LYS A 121 10.17 32.93 -15.28
N CYS A 122 11.31 33.40 -15.76
CA CYS A 122 12.53 33.55 -14.98
C CYS A 122 12.59 34.97 -14.42
N ASP A 123 12.61 35.07 -13.10
CA ASP A 123 12.58 36.36 -12.39
C ASP A 123 13.90 37.13 -12.53
N VAL A 124 15.00 36.44 -12.84
CA VAL A 124 16.34 37.04 -12.93
C VAL A 124 16.58 37.73 -14.29
N ARG A 125 16.08 37.17 -15.41
CA ARG A 125 16.41 37.67 -16.77
C ARG A 125 15.22 37.84 -17.72
N LYS A 126 13.99 38.00 -17.20
CA LYS A 126 12.73 38.18 -17.98
C LYS A 126 12.50 37.16 -19.12
N ARG A 127 13.18 36.01 -19.10
CA ARG A 127 13.02 34.94 -20.08
C ARG A 127 11.89 34.02 -19.65
N SER A 128 11.02 33.64 -20.58
CA SER A 128 9.87 32.77 -20.29
C SER A 128 9.96 31.42 -21.02
N PHE A 129 9.34 30.40 -20.44
CA PHE A 129 9.33 29.02 -20.90
C PHE A 129 7.91 28.47 -20.92
N ASN A 130 7.65 27.52 -21.82
CA ASN A 130 6.36 26.81 -21.91
C ASN A 130 6.29 25.56 -21.01
N GLN A 131 7.39 25.20 -20.36
CA GLN A 131 7.46 24.05 -19.45
C GLN A 131 8.23 24.40 -18.17
N LYS A 132 7.71 23.95 -17.02
CA LYS A 132 8.36 24.12 -15.71
C LYS A 132 9.75 23.48 -15.67
N SER A 133 9.92 22.31 -16.28
CA SER A 133 11.21 21.59 -16.36
C SER A 133 12.28 22.40 -17.11
N LYS A 134 11.89 23.12 -18.18
CA LYS A 134 12.79 23.97 -18.95
C LYS A 134 13.21 25.21 -18.15
N LEU A 135 12.29 25.81 -17.38
CA LEU A 135 12.63 26.86 -16.42
C LEU A 135 13.60 26.33 -15.36
N ALA A 136 13.34 25.18 -14.75
CA ALA A 136 14.22 24.59 -13.73
C ALA A 136 15.64 24.35 -14.25
N ILE A 137 15.78 23.78 -15.45
CA ILE A 137 17.09 23.61 -16.11
C ILE A 137 17.74 24.97 -16.39
N HIS A 138 16.96 25.95 -16.85
CA HIS A 138 17.46 27.31 -17.07
C HIS A 138 17.98 27.94 -15.78
N MET A 139 17.31 27.75 -14.64
CA MET A 139 17.74 28.35 -13.37
C MET A 139 19.15 27.91 -12.94
N ARG A 140 19.62 26.75 -13.40
CA ARG A 140 21.00 26.29 -13.17
C ARG A 140 22.07 27.23 -13.73
N ILE A 141 21.74 28.07 -14.71
CA ILE A 141 22.70 29.08 -15.20
C ILE A 141 22.91 30.21 -14.18
N HIS A 142 21.91 30.49 -13.35
CA HIS A 142 21.98 31.54 -12.33
C HIS A 142 22.63 31.01 -11.06
N THR A 143 22.31 29.77 -10.68
CA THR A 143 22.89 29.13 -9.49
C THR A 143 24.29 28.56 -9.72
N GLY A 144 24.67 28.36 -10.99
CA GLY A 144 25.91 27.66 -11.36
C GLY A 144 25.87 26.15 -11.11
N GLU A 145 24.70 25.58 -10.77
CA GLU A 145 24.55 24.16 -10.46
C GLU A 145 24.91 23.27 -11.66
N LYS A 146 25.81 22.31 -11.43
CA LYS A 146 26.28 21.35 -12.44
C LYS A 146 26.19 19.91 -11.89
N PRO A 147 24.98 19.30 -11.84
CA PRO A 147 24.77 18.02 -11.15
C PRO A 147 25.45 16.83 -11.83
N PHE A 148 25.77 16.95 -13.12
CA PHE A 148 26.20 15.83 -13.94
C PHE A 148 27.72 15.86 -14.10
N LYS A 149 28.44 15.07 -13.30
CA LYS A 149 29.89 14.97 -13.35
C LYS A 149 30.34 13.84 -14.29
N CYS A 150 31.40 14.09 -15.05
CA CYS A 150 32.10 13.07 -15.81
C CYS A 150 33.01 12.29 -14.88
N ASP A 151 32.90 10.97 -14.86
CA ASP A 151 33.74 10.15 -13.97
C ASP A 151 35.19 10.03 -14.45
N VAL A 152 35.45 10.26 -15.74
CA VAL A 152 36.79 10.20 -16.34
C VAL A 152 37.59 11.46 -16.01
N CYS A 153 37.11 12.64 -16.41
CA CYS A 153 37.87 13.90 -16.26
C CYS A 153 37.35 14.83 -15.15
N LYS A 154 36.32 14.40 -14.40
CA LYS A 154 35.67 15.16 -13.31
C LYS A 154 35.02 16.48 -13.73
N HIS A 155 35.00 16.80 -15.02
CA HIS A 155 34.27 17.97 -15.53
C HIS A 155 32.76 17.82 -15.31
N SER A 156 32.09 18.91 -14.94
CA SER A 156 30.67 18.89 -14.54
C SER A 156 29.79 19.72 -15.47
N PHE A 157 28.57 19.24 -15.71
CA PHE A 157 27.61 19.78 -16.66
C PHE A 157 26.27 20.08 -15.97
N ASN A 158 25.55 21.09 -16.47
CA ASN A 158 24.22 21.47 -15.99
C ASN A 158 23.08 20.59 -16.55
N GLN A 159 23.36 19.77 -17.56
CA GLN A 159 22.40 18.89 -18.23
C GLN A 159 23.02 17.52 -18.55
N LYS A 160 22.24 16.45 -18.37
CA LYS A 160 22.65 15.07 -18.65
C LYS A 160 23.05 14.85 -20.12
N GLY A 161 22.32 15.45 -21.06
CA GLY A 161 22.64 15.33 -22.50
C GLY A 161 24.02 15.89 -22.85
N ASN A 162 24.41 17.01 -22.21
CA ASN A 162 25.73 17.59 -22.41
C ASN A 162 26.84 16.67 -21.87
N LEU A 163 26.62 16.03 -20.72
CA LEU A 163 27.53 15.01 -20.21
C LEU A 163 27.63 13.81 -21.17
N ALA A 164 26.50 13.33 -21.71
CA ALA A 164 26.49 12.19 -22.64
C ALA A 164 27.27 12.50 -23.92
N ILE A 165 27.09 13.69 -24.50
CA ILE A 165 27.87 14.16 -25.65
C ILE A 165 29.35 14.28 -25.29
N HIS A 166 29.66 14.83 -24.12
CA HIS A 166 31.04 14.92 -23.64
C HIS A 166 31.70 13.55 -23.46
N ILE A 167 31.00 12.54 -22.96
CA ILE A 167 31.57 11.19 -22.79
C ILE A 167 32.08 10.62 -24.13
N ARG A 168 31.44 10.97 -25.25
CA ARG A 168 31.90 10.54 -26.58
C ARG A 168 33.29 11.07 -26.93
N THR A 169 33.73 12.17 -26.33
CA THR A 169 35.11 12.66 -26.52
C THR A 169 36.15 11.76 -25.87
N HIS A 170 35.77 10.97 -24.86
CA HIS A 170 36.65 9.98 -24.23
C HIS A 170 36.65 8.64 -24.97
N THR A 171 35.50 8.24 -25.51
CA THR A 171 35.36 6.96 -26.22
C THR A 171 35.77 7.04 -27.69
N GLY A 172 35.83 8.23 -28.27
CA GLY A 172 36.06 8.43 -29.71
C GLY A 172 34.86 8.06 -30.58
N GLU A 173 33.69 7.78 -29.99
CA GLU A 173 32.48 7.40 -30.73
C GLU A 173 31.98 8.56 -31.62
N LYS A 174 31.93 8.32 -32.93
CA LYS A 174 31.36 9.25 -33.92
C LYS A 174 30.04 8.68 -34.44
N SER A 175 28.93 9.13 -33.86
CA SER A 175 27.59 8.62 -34.20
C SER A 175 27.00 9.23 -35.50
N PHE A 176 27.70 10.18 -36.14
CA PHE A 176 27.23 10.86 -37.34
C PHE A 176 28.31 10.79 -38.42
N ASN A 177 27.95 10.27 -39.58
CA ASN A 177 28.76 10.26 -40.78
C ASN A 177 28.17 11.23 -41.81
N CYS A 178 29.01 11.77 -42.68
CA CYS A 178 28.57 12.61 -43.79
C CYS A 178 28.45 11.74 -45.04
N ASP A 179 27.22 11.48 -45.51
CA ASP A 179 26.97 10.63 -46.69
C ASP A 179 27.57 11.18 -48.00
N VAL A 180 27.98 12.45 -48.01
CA VAL A 180 28.61 13.12 -49.16
C VAL A 180 30.13 12.95 -49.17
N CYS A 181 30.75 12.79 -47.99
CA CYS A 181 32.20 12.84 -47.84
C CYS A 181 32.77 11.56 -47.20
N THR A 182 32.07 10.43 -47.28
CA THR A 182 32.58 9.12 -46.82
C THR A 182 33.73 8.63 -47.68
#